data_AF-A0A966NIE4-F1
#
_entry.id   AF-A0A966NIE4-F1
#
_cell.length_a   1.000
_cell.length_b   1.000
_cell.length_c   1.000
_cell.angle_alpha   90.00
_cell.angle_beta   90.00
_cell.angle_gamma   90.00
#
_symmetry.space_group_name_H-M   'P 1'
#
loop_
_entity.id
_entity.type
_entity.pdbx_description
1 polymer ?
#
loop_
_entity_poly.entity_id
_entity_poly.type
_entity_poly.pdbx_seq_one_letter_code
_entity_poly.pdbx_strand_id
1 'polypeptide(L)'
;MFGLTKSDTRLFIIVTVLVALAPIFLQPFPEGSALAQFNAGYPDMMQRLVIFSIFAIGFNILFGLTGYLSFGHAAFLGAGSYAGMWMMKLLSINIIPAIIFSIVIAGIFSLA
;
A
#
# COMPACT_ATOMS: atom_id res chain seq x y z
N MET A 1 28.49 -5.14 -7.23
CA MET A 1 27.28 -5.86 -6.74
C MET A 1 25.96 -5.20 -7.15
N PHE A 2 25.89 -3.93 -7.58
CA PHE A 2 24.64 -3.34 -8.13
C PHE A 2 24.74 -2.71 -9.53
N GLY A 3 25.93 -2.67 -10.17
CA GLY A 3 26.09 -2.07 -11.51
C GLY A 3 25.77 -0.57 -11.62
N LEU A 4 25.53 0.11 -10.50
CA LEU A 4 25.09 1.51 -10.46
C LEU A 4 26.23 2.48 -10.75
N THR A 5 25.92 3.52 -11.52
CA THR A 5 26.83 4.66 -11.73
C THR A 5 27.01 5.42 -10.42
N LYS A 6 28.12 6.18 -10.27
CA LYS A 6 28.39 6.97 -9.05
C LYS A 6 27.25 7.96 -8.73
N SER A 7 26.62 8.53 -9.76
CA SER A 7 25.47 9.42 -9.62
C SER A 7 24.25 8.70 -9.06
N ASP A 8 23.93 7.51 -9.59
CA ASP A 8 22.76 6.73 -9.19
C ASP A 8 22.90 6.19 -7.78
N THR A 9 24.11 5.77 -7.41
CA THR A 9 24.41 5.34 -6.03
C THR A 9 24.24 6.50 -5.05
N ARG A 10 24.70 7.71 -5.42
CA ARG A 10 24.52 8.92 -4.60
C ARG A 10 23.04 9.26 -4.46
N LEU A 11 22.29 9.23 -5.56
CA LEU A 11 20.86 9.51 -5.56
C LEU A 11 20.08 8.50 -4.72
N PHE A 12 20.38 7.20 -4.86
CA PHE A 12 19.78 6.14 -4.04
C PHE A 12 19.99 6.39 -2.54
N ILE A 13 21.24 6.63 -2.12
CA ILE A 13 21.55 6.89 -0.71
C ILE A 13 20.81 8.13 -0.19
N ILE A 14 20.80 9.22 -0.95
CA ILE A 14 20.10 10.46 -0.56
C ILE A 14 18.60 10.19 -0.38
N VAL A 15 17.96 9.52 -1.34
CA VAL A 15 16.53 9.22 -1.29
C VAL A 15 16.21 8.27 -0.13
N THR A 16 17.02 7.23 0.09
CA THR A 16 16.83 6.30 1.21
C THR A 16 16.92 7.01 2.55
N VAL A 17 17.93 7.86 2.74
CA VAL A 17 18.11 8.64 3.98
C VAL A 17 16.93 9.60 4.17
N LEU A 18 16.49 10.29 3.11
CA LEU A 18 15.36 11.21 3.17
C LEU A 18 14.07 10.48 3.57
N VAL A 19 13.79 9.32 2.96
CA VAL A 19 12.60 8.50 3.30
C VAL A 19 12.68 7.97 4.74
N ALA A 20 13.86 7.54 5.20
CA ALA A 20 14.03 7.05 6.57
C ALA A 20 13.89 8.16 7.63
N LEU A 21 14.28 9.39 7.29
CA LEU A 21 14.14 10.55 8.17
C LEU A 21 12.79 11.27 8.02
N ALA A 22 12.02 10.98 6.96
CA ALA A 22 10.71 11.57 6.74
C ALA A 22 9.75 11.47 7.94
N PRO A 23 9.66 10.33 8.68
CA PRO A 23 8.80 10.25 9.86
C PRO A 23 9.22 11.21 10.96
N ILE A 24 10.53 11.40 11.13
CA ILE A 24 11.10 12.26 12.16
C ILE A 24 10.89 13.74 11.81
N PHE A 25 11.06 14.10 10.54
CA PHE A 25 10.85 15.47 10.08
C PHE A 25 9.38 15.87 10.00
N LEU A 26 8.50 14.95 9.60
CA LEU A 26 7.08 15.23 9.39
C LEU A 26 6.25 15.03 10.67
N GLN A 27 6.66 14.13 11.56
CA GLN A 27 6.01 13.86 12.85
C GLN A 27 7.00 13.95 14.01
N PRO A 28 7.58 15.14 14.27
CA PRO A 28 8.55 15.32 15.36
C PRO A 28 7.91 15.17 16.74
N PHE A 29 6.61 15.42 16.90
CA PHE A 29 5.91 15.33 18.18
C PHE A 29 5.03 14.09 18.27
N PRO A 30 4.94 13.42 19.45
CA PRO A 30 4.00 12.33 19.64
C PRO A 30 2.54 12.78 19.48
N GLU A 31 1.70 11.94 18.88
CA GLU A 31 0.29 12.22 18.54
C GLU A 31 -0.58 12.57 19.77
N GLY A 32 -0.16 12.20 20.98
CA GLY A 32 -0.85 12.52 22.23
C GLY A 32 -0.40 13.81 22.94
N SER A 33 0.52 14.59 22.35
CA SER A 33 1.06 15.80 22.96
C SER A 33 0.31 17.07 22.52
N ALA A 34 0.26 18.11 23.37
CA ALA A 34 -0.35 19.40 23.03
C ALA A 34 0.32 20.10 21.83
N LEU A 35 1.54 19.68 21.47
CA LEU A 35 2.31 20.16 20.32
C LEU A 35 2.02 19.37 19.03
N ALA A 36 1.16 18.33 19.08
CA ALA A 36 0.79 17.54 17.92
C ALA A 36 0.12 18.36 16.80
N GLN A 37 -0.46 19.52 17.10
CA GLN A 37 -0.98 20.45 16.09
C GLN A 37 0.12 20.99 15.15
N PHE A 38 1.38 21.01 15.60
CA PHE A 38 2.53 21.41 14.80
C PHE A 38 3.15 20.27 14.00
N ASN A 39 2.67 19.03 14.15
CA ASN A 39 3.02 17.98 13.21
C ASN A 39 2.44 18.31 11.85
N ALA A 40 3.21 18.07 10.80
CA ALA A 40 2.67 18.07 9.45
C ALA A 40 1.73 16.86 9.38
N GLY A 41 0.41 17.07 9.52
CA GLY A 41 -0.63 16.06 9.79
C GLY A 41 -0.80 14.97 8.73
N TYR A 42 0.26 14.22 8.45
CA TYR A 42 0.39 13.32 7.32
C TYR A 42 0.82 11.89 7.65
N PRO A 43 0.51 11.29 8.83
CA PRO A 43 0.71 9.85 8.99
C PRO A 43 -0.02 9.08 7.87
N ASP A 44 -1.22 9.52 7.50
CA ASP A 44 -1.99 8.95 6.40
C ASP A 44 -1.30 9.09 5.03
N MET A 45 -0.67 10.24 4.75
CA MET A 45 0.02 10.45 3.47
C MET A 45 1.31 9.63 3.40
N MET A 46 2.06 9.57 4.49
CA MET A 46 3.27 8.75 4.59
C MET A 46 2.94 7.26 4.44
N GLN A 47 1.90 6.78 5.12
CA GLN A 47 1.43 5.41 5.01
C GLN A 47 1.02 5.08 3.57
N ARG A 48 0.25 5.96 2.92
CA ARG A 48 -0.16 5.79 1.51
C ARG A 48 1.05 5.78 0.58
N LEU A 49 2.03 6.64 0.79
CA LEU A 49 3.25 6.69 -0.03
C LEU A 49 4.02 5.36 0.02
N VAL A 50 4.17 4.78 1.21
CA VAL A 50 4.83 3.47 1.39
C VAL A 50 4.02 2.36 0.72
N ILE A 51 2.70 2.33 0.89
CA ILE A 51 1.82 1.35 0.25
C ILE A 51 1.95 1.40 -1.27
N PHE A 52 1.85 2.59 -1.87
CA PHE A 52 1.98 2.75 -3.32
C PHE A 52 3.40 2.45 -3.84
N SER A 53 4.43 2.72 -3.04
CA SER A 53 5.82 2.37 -3.38
C SER A 53 6.01 0.85 -3.44
N ILE A 54 5.49 0.12 -2.45
CA ILE A 54 5.52 -1.35 -2.43
C ILE A 54 4.72 -1.90 -3.62
N PHE A 55 3.54 -1.32 -3.90
CA PHE A 55 2.73 -1.70 -5.06
C PHE A 55 3.49 -1.52 -6.38
N ALA A 56 4.13 -0.36 -6.60
CA ALA A 56 4.89 -0.08 -7.81
C ALA A 56 6.09 -1.04 -7.99
N ILE A 57 6.81 -1.35 -6.91
CA ILE A 57 7.92 -2.32 -6.93
C ILE A 57 7.39 -3.73 -7.26
N GLY A 58 6.32 -4.16 -6.60
CA GLY A 58 5.68 -5.45 -6.88
C GLY A 58 5.20 -5.57 -8.33
N PHE A 59 4.65 -4.48 -8.87
CA PHE A 59 4.23 -4.39 -10.27
C PHE A 59 5.43 -4.45 -11.22
N ASN A 60 6.51 -3.72 -10.95
CA ASN A 60 7.73 -3.78 -11.77
C ASN A 60 8.39 -5.18 -11.74
N ILE A 61 8.32 -5.89 -10.61
CA ILE A 61 8.82 -7.26 -10.54
C ILE A 61 7.96 -8.20 -11.39
N LEU A 62 6.63 -8.16 -11.22
CA LEU A 62 5.70 -9.04 -11.94
C LEU A 62 5.69 -8.77 -13.46
N PHE A 63 5.60 -7.50 -13.86
CA PHE A 63 5.53 -7.10 -15.27
C PHE A 63 6.89 -6.93 -15.92
N GLY A 64 7.80 -6.20 -15.25
CA GLY A 64 9.06 -5.76 -15.84
C GLY A 64 10.16 -6.83 -15.81
N LEU A 65 10.19 -7.69 -14.78
CA LEU A 65 11.22 -8.73 -14.64
C LEU A 65 10.72 -10.13 -15.03
N THR A 66 9.49 -10.50 -14.64
CA THR A 66 9.01 -11.87 -14.86
C THR A 66 8.12 -12.07 -16.08
N GLY A 67 7.47 -11.01 -16.59
CA GLY A 67 6.59 -11.08 -17.76
C GLY A 67 5.31 -11.94 -17.59
N TYR A 68 5.14 -12.62 -16.45
CA TYR A 68 3.95 -13.40 -16.14
C TYR A 68 2.93 -12.54 -15.42
N LEU A 69 1.84 -12.21 -16.10
CA LEU A 69 0.77 -11.44 -15.51
C LEU A 69 -0.56 -12.19 -15.60
N SER A 70 -1.05 -12.67 -14.46
CA SER A 70 -2.48 -12.87 -14.27
C SER A 70 -3.06 -11.70 -13.48
N PHE A 71 -3.28 -10.57 -14.15
CA PHE A 71 -3.90 -9.38 -13.55
C PHE A 71 -5.31 -9.72 -13.04
N GLY A 72 -6.04 -10.57 -13.77
CA GLY A 72 -7.37 -11.03 -13.40
C GLY A 72 -7.40 -11.74 -12.04
N HIS A 73 -6.59 -12.79 -11.83
CA HIS A 73 -6.63 -13.53 -10.55
C HIS A 73 -6.29 -12.67 -9.34
N ALA A 74 -5.26 -11.81 -9.46
CA ALA A 74 -4.87 -10.91 -8.38
C ALA A 74 -5.95 -9.84 -8.12
N ALA A 75 -6.56 -9.30 -9.18
CA ALA A 75 -7.63 -8.31 -9.06
C ALA A 75 -8.90 -8.91 -8.45
N PHE A 76 -9.29 -10.14 -8.82
CA PHE A 76 -10.44 -10.83 -8.23
C PHE A 76 -10.22 -11.19 -6.76
N LEU A 77 -9.04 -11.69 -6.40
CA LEU A 77 -8.69 -11.93 -5.00
C LEU A 77 -8.65 -10.62 -4.20
N GLY A 78 -8.10 -9.55 -4.77
CA GLY A 78 -8.05 -8.24 -4.13
C GLY A 78 -9.44 -7.65 -3.88
N ALA A 79 -10.29 -7.58 -4.91
CA ALA A 79 -11.64 -7.05 -4.80
C ALA A 79 -12.52 -7.86 -3.84
N GLY A 80 -12.46 -9.20 -3.92
CA GLY A 80 -13.20 -10.09 -3.03
C GLY A 80 -12.75 -9.98 -1.57
N SER A 81 -11.44 -10.04 -1.31
CA SER A 81 -10.91 -9.94 0.06
C SER A 81 -11.17 -8.58 0.70
N TYR A 82 -11.09 -7.49 -0.08
CA TYR A 82 -11.42 -6.16 0.39
C TYR A 82 -12.89 -6.03 0.78
N ALA A 83 -13.80 -6.55 -0.05
CA ALA A 83 -15.23 -6.57 0.23
C ALA A 83 -15.57 -7.37 1.51
N GLY A 84 -14.95 -8.53 1.70
CA GLY A 84 -15.15 -9.35 2.90
C GLY A 84 -14.67 -8.65 4.18
N MET A 85 -13.47 -8.06 4.14
CA MET A 85 -12.94 -7.30 5.26
C MET A 85 -13.74 -6.02 5.52
N TRP A 86 -14.28 -5.38 4.48
CA TRP A 86 -15.17 -4.23 4.63
C TRP A 86 -16.46 -4.62 5.36
N MET A 87 -17.09 -5.73 4.96
CA MET A 87 -18.31 -6.26 5.61
C MET A 87 -18.06 -6.61 7.08
N MET A 88 -16.92 -7.22 7.40
CA MET A 88 -16.57 -7.57 8.77
C MET A 88 -16.19 -6.34 9.61
N LYS A 89 -15.45 -5.39 9.04
CA LYS A 89 -14.90 -4.25 9.79
C LYS A 89 -15.91 -3.11 9.98
N LEU A 90 -16.72 -2.80 8.97
CA LEU A 90 -17.69 -1.69 9.03
C LEU A 90 -19.09 -2.16 9.41
N LEU A 91 -19.53 -3.32 8.94
CA LEU A 91 -20.90 -3.81 9.21
C LEU A 91 -20.94 -4.85 10.34
N SER A 92 -19.79 -5.28 10.89
CA SER A 92 -19.69 -6.26 11.98
C SER A 92 -20.42 -7.59 11.69
N ILE A 93 -20.52 -7.96 10.42
CA ILE A 93 -21.24 -9.16 9.98
C ILE A 93 -20.33 -10.39 10.17
N ASN A 94 -20.92 -11.52 10.56
CA ASN A 94 -20.21 -12.79 10.68
C ASN A 94 -19.51 -13.22 9.38
N ILE A 95 -18.56 -14.14 9.52
CA ILE A 95 -17.70 -14.56 8.40
C ILE A 95 -18.48 -15.22 7.25
N ILE A 96 -19.56 -15.95 7.57
CA ILE A 96 -20.32 -16.71 6.57
C ILE A 96 -21.00 -15.76 5.56
N PRO A 97 -21.81 -14.76 5.97
CA PRO A 97 -22.34 -13.79 5.02
C PRO A 97 -21.26 -12.93 4.36
N ALA A 98 -20.17 -12.61 5.05
CA ALA A 98 -19.06 -11.83 4.49
C ALA A 98 -18.40 -12.55 3.30
N ILE A 99 -18.21 -13.87 3.38
CA ILE A 99 -17.69 -14.68 2.28
C ILE A 99 -18.64 -14.67 1.08
N ILE A 100 -19.94 -14.85 1.31
CA ILE A 100 -20.95 -14.83 0.23
C ILE A 100 -20.92 -13.49 -0.51
N PHE A 101 -20.87 -12.38 0.23
CA PHE A 101 -20.79 -11.04 -0.35
C PHE A 101 -19.49 -10.79 -1.12
N SER A 102 -18.37 -11.32 -0.61
CA SER A 102 -17.07 -11.26 -1.29
C SER A 102 -17.10 -11.96 -2.65
N ILE A 103 -17.76 -13.12 -2.73
CA ILE A 103 -17.93 -13.89 -3.98
C ILE A 103 -18.81 -13.10 -4.95
N VAL A 104 -19.93 -12.53 -4.48
CA VAL A 104 -20.83 -11.72 -5.32
C VAL A 104 -20.11 -10.50 -5.88
N ILE A 105 -19.37 -9.76 -5.04
CA ILE A 105 -18.63 -8.57 -5.48
C ILE A 105 -17.52 -8.95 -6.46
N ALA A 106 -16.75 -10.02 -6.20
CA ALA A 106 -15.73 -10.49 -7.14
C ALA A 106 -16.34 -10.94 -8.47
N GLY A 107 -17.51 -11.59 -8.44
CA GLY A 107 -18.24 -12.01 -9.64
C GLY A 107 -18.78 -10.83 -10.45
N ILE A 108 -19.35 -9.81 -9.80
CA ILE A 108 -19.77 -8.57 -10.48
C ILE A 108 -18.56 -7.86 -11.07
N PHE A 109 -17.45 -7.80 -10.33
CA PHE A 109 -16.20 -7.21 -10.79
C PHE A 109 -15.60 -7.93 -12.01
N SER A 110 -15.92 -9.22 -12.23
CA SER A 110 -15.51 -9.96 -13.44
C SER A 110 -16.32 -9.64 -14.69
N LEU A 111 -17.46 -8.98 -14.54
CA LEU A 111 -18.32 -8.59 -15.65
C LEU A 111 -17.98 -7.19 -16.19
N ALA A 112 -17.10 -6.45 -15.52
CA ALA A 112 -16.63 -5.10 -15.88
C ALA A 112 -15.25 -5.15 -16.55
#